data_AF-A0A356Z7X4-F1
#
_entry.id   AF-A0A356Z7X4-F1
#
_cell.length_a   1.000
_cell.length_b   1.000
_cell.length_c   1.000
_cell.angle_alpha   90.00
_cell.angle_beta   90.00
_cell.angle_gamma   90.00
#
_symmetry.space_group_name_H-M   'P 1'
#
loop_
_entity.id
_entity.type
_entity.pdbx_description
1 polymer ?
#
loop_
_entity_poly.entity_id
_entity_poly.type
_entity_poly.pdbx_seq_one_letter_code
_entity_poly.pdbx_strand_id
1 'polypeptide(L)'
;MIPFYKLERYDGNESLFELVMMSIVSSYVGEPLHIHAEGLRGTGKTTIMRAAKSILPNITRIKGCIYNCDPAAPHCPHHRDLSARQIQDIGTEEIPMPFLEISHSAKVGTIAGSIDLAKLTDSTHPEASLLPGIIPQAHRGIIFIDEINRLADTSPELTDILLDVMGNKPGHIQIEEAGLP
;
A
#
# COMPACT_ATOMS: atom_id res chain seq x y z
N MET A 1 16.10 -14.56 0.68
CA MET A 1 16.46 -13.31 -0.04
C MET A 1 17.73 -12.76 0.58
N ILE A 2 18.66 -12.24 -0.22
CA ILE A 2 19.90 -11.62 0.29
C ILE A 2 19.51 -10.34 1.06
N PRO A 3 19.99 -10.13 2.31
CA PRO A 3 19.72 -8.90 3.05
C PRO A 3 20.20 -7.66 2.29
N PHE A 4 19.50 -6.53 2.43
CA PHE A 4 19.81 -5.30 1.68
C PHE A 4 21.28 -4.85 1.84
N TYR A 5 21.82 -4.93 3.06
CA TYR A 5 23.20 -4.55 3.36
C TYR A 5 24.27 -5.50 2.80
N LYS A 6 23.87 -6.70 2.32
CA LYS A 6 24.78 -7.68 1.70
C LYS A 6 24.76 -7.62 0.17
N LEU A 7 23.91 -6.79 -0.43
CA LEU A 7 23.89 -6.63 -1.88
C LEU A 7 25.14 -5.89 -2.36
N GLU A 8 25.73 -6.36 -3.45
CA GLU A 8 26.88 -5.72 -4.07
C GLU A 8 26.50 -4.37 -4.66
N ARG A 9 27.34 -3.37 -4.37
CA ARG A 9 27.22 -2.01 -4.89
C ARG A 9 28.34 -1.77 -5.89
N TYR A 10 27.98 -1.20 -7.03
CA TYR A 10 28.90 -0.78 -8.07
C TYR A 10 28.34 0.47 -8.74
N ASP A 11 29.18 1.22 -9.47
CA ASP A 11 28.85 2.55 -10.00
C ASP A 11 27.52 2.60 -10.75
N GLY A 12 27.16 1.53 -11.47
CA GLY A 12 25.92 1.43 -12.24
C GLY A 12 24.63 1.23 -11.43
N ASN A 13 24.68 0.94 -10.13
CA ASN A 13 23.49 0.75 -9.29
C ASN A 13 23.47 1.61 -8.02
N GLU A 14 24.51 2.39 -7.76
CA GLU A 14 24.65 3.17 -6.53
C GLU A 14 23.50 4.17 -6.33
N SER A 15 23.14 4.92 -7.38
CA SER A 15 22.02 5.88 -7.31
C SER A 15 20.68 5.21 -6.97
N LEU A 16 20.49 3.94 -7.35
CA LEU A 16 19.28 3.20 -6.97
C LEU A 16 19.27 2.87 -5.46
N PHE A 17 20.42 2.49 -4.90
CA PHE A 17 20.54 2.28 -3.45
C PHE A 17 20.26 3.58 -2.67
N GLU A 18 20.81 4.71 -3.11
CA GLU A 18 20.58 6.01 -2.48
C GLU A 18 19.09 6.39 -2.50
N LEU A 19 18.45 6.22 -3.65
CA LEU A 19 17.04 6.55 -3.85
C LEU A 19 16.11 5.65 -3.02
N VAL A 20 16.45 4.37 -2.89
CA VAL A 20 15.76 3.44 -1.97
C VAL A 20 15.96 3.86 -0.51
N MET A 21 17.17 4.20 -0.10
CA MET A 21 17.44 4.67 1.26
C MET A 21 16.71 5.98 1.57
N MET A 22 16.63 6.89 0.61
CA MET A 22 15.87 8.13 0.74
C MET A 22 14.37 7.85 0.94
N SER A 23 13.79 6.90 0.20
CA SER A 23 12.40 6.46 0.39
C SER A 23 12.14 5.89 1.79
N ILE A 24 13.09 5.11 2.32
CA ILE A 24 13.01 4.57 3.68
C ILE A 24 13.07 5.69 4.72
N VAL A 25 14.02 6.63 4.59
CA VAL A 25 14.13 7.79 5.49
C VAL A 25 12.86 8.64 5.44
N SER A 26 12.29 8.85 4.25
CA SER A 26 11.01 9.56 4.08
C SER A 26 9.89 8.90 4.87
N SER A 27 9.87 7.56 4.91
CA SER A 27 8.88 6.79 5.66
C SER A 27 9.03 6.95 7.18
N TYR A 28 10.24 7.14 7.71
CA TYR A 28 10.47 7.44 9.12
C TYR A 28 9.94 8.81 9.55
N VAL A 29 9.92 9.79 8.64
CA VAL A 29 9.41 11.14 8.93
C VAL A 29 7.93 11.31 8.57
N GLY A 30 7.29 10.26 8.03
CA GLY A 30 5.88 10.29 7.64
C GLY A 30 5.60 11.04 6.34
N GLU A 31 6.63 11.34 5.55
CA GLU A 31 6.47 12.00 4.24
C GLU A 31 6.49 10.97 3.12
N PRO A 32 5.45 10.89 2.27
CA PRO A 32 5.45 9.94 1.16
C PRO A 32 6.41 10.39 0.06
N LEU A 33 7.29 9.49 -0.37
CA LEU A 33 8.20 9.67 -1.49
C LEU A 33 7.95 8.59 -2.55
N HIS A 34 7.50 9.03 -3.72
CA HIS A 34 7.32 8.16 -4.88
C HIS A 34 8.60 8.09 -5.69
N ILE A 35 8.95 6.88 -6.10
CA ILE A 35 10.19 6.60 -6.81
C ILE A 35 9.89 5.89 -8.12
N HIS A 36 10.54 6.32 -9.20
CA HIS A 36 10.52 5.64 -10.49
C HIS A 36 11.95 5.28 -10.88
N ALA A 37 12.19 4.00 -11.12
CA ALA A 37 13.51 3.47 -11.44
C ALA A 37 13.49 2.76 -12.80
N GLU A 38 14.18 3.36 -13.77
CA GLU A 38 14.30 2.81 -15.12
C GLU A 38 15.66 2.14 -15.33
N GLY A 39 15.72 1.19 -16.27
CA GLY A 39 16.97 0.57 -16.69
C GLY A 39 16.76 -0.80 -17.33
N LEU A 40 17.82 -1.35 -17.91
CA LEU A 40 17.77 -2.63 -18.64
C LEU A 40 17.28 -3.79 -17.77
N ARG A 41 16.67 -4.80 -18.40
CA ARG A 41 16.33 -6.06 -17.71
C ARG A 41 17.60 -6.74 -17.21
N GLY A 42 17.53 -7.36 -16.02
CA GLY A 42 18.67 -8.05 -15.41
C GLY A 42 19.63 -7.17 -14.60
N THR A 43 19.40 -5.86 -14.48
CA THR A 43 20.26 -4.95 -13.67
C THR A 43 20.00 -5.01 -12.16
N GLY A 44 19.25 -6.00 -11.67
CA GLY A 44 19.03 -6.20 -10.23
C GLY A 44 18.06 -5.22 -9.54
N LYS A 45 17.37 -4.34 -10.28
CA LYS A 45 16.44 -3.34 -9.70
C LYS A 45 15.41 -3.96 -8.75
N THR A 46 14.68 -4.98 -9.22
CA THR A 46 13.69 -5.70 -8.42
C THR A 46 14.31 -6.40 -7.21
N THR A 47 15.54 -6.91 -7.34
CA THR A 47 16.27 -7.53 -6.24
C THR A 47 16.59 -6.51 -5.14
N ILE A 48 17.07 -5.33 -5.52
CA ILE A 48 17.39 -4.23 -4.59
C ILE A 48 16.11 -3.76 -3.88
N MET A 49 15.05 -3.48 -4.63
CA MET A 49 13.76 -3.02 -4.09
C MET A 49 13.15 -4.02 -3.11
N ARG A 50 13.12 -5.30 -3.45
CA ARG A 50 12.58 -6.35 -2.57
C ARG A 50 13.44 -6.56 -1.33
N ALA A 51 14.77 -6.48 -1.44
CA ALA A 51 15.66 -6.60 -0.30
C ALA A 51 15.46 -5.45 0.71
N ALA A 52 15.04 -4.27 0.24
CA ALA A 52 14.73 -3.11 1.09
C ALA A 52 13.66 -3.42 2.15
N LYS A 53 12.76 -4.38 1.91
CA LYS A 53 11.78 -4.85 2.90
C LYS A 53 12.41 -5.24 4.24
N SER A 54 13.65 -5.73 4.23
CA SER A 54 14.38 -6.14 5.44
C SER A 54 14.87 -4.99 6.33
N ILE A 55 14.81 -3.74 5.84
CA ILE A 55 15.30 -2.55 6.54
C ILE A 55 14.22 -1.48 6.71
N LEU A 56 12.97 -1.80 6.40
CA LEU A 56 11.82 -0.93 6.68
C LEU A 56 11.57 -0.86 8.19
N PRO A 57 11.07 0.28 8.69
CA PRO A 57 10.62 0.36 10.07
C PRO A 57 9.42 -0.55 10.32
N ASN A 58 9.18 -0.84 11.59
CA ASN A 58 7.87 -1.30 12.02
C ASN A 58 6.92 -0.11 12.15
N ILE A 59 5.62 -0.37 12.07
CA ILE A 59 4.58 0.61 12.36
C ILE A 59 3.70 0.13 13.52
N THR A 60 3.29 1.07 14.37
CA THR A 60 2.20 0.87 15.32
C THR A 60 0.87 0.99 14.60
N ARG A 61 -0.01 0.00 14.76
CA ARG A 61 -1.39 0.07 14.28
C ARG A 61 -2.40 -0.34 15.35
N ILE A 62 -3.66 0.03 15.15
CA ILE A 62 -4.78 -0.56 15.91
C ILE A 62 -4.80 -2.06 15.65
N LYS A 63 -4.89 -2.85 16.73
CA LYS A 63 -4.78 -4.31 16.67
C LYS A 63 -5.80 -4.92 15.71
N GLY A 64 -5.31 -5.70 14.74
CA GLY A 64 -6.16 -6.37 13.74
C GLY A 64 -6.71 -5.47 12.64
N CYS A 65 -6.34 -4.19 12.58
CA CYS A 65 -6.81 -3.28 11.54
C CYS A 65 -6.20 -3.64 10.17
N ILE A 66 -7.05 -4.05 9.23
CA ILE A 66 -6.65 -4.38 7.84
C ILE A 66 -6.21 -3.16 7.02
N TYR A 67 -6.52 -1.94 7.49
CA TYR A 67 -6.14 -0.66 6.87
C TYR A 67 -4.91 -0.02 7.55
N ASN A 68 -4.31 -0.68 8.54
CA ASN A 68 -3.14 -0.19 9.29
C ASN A 68 -3.32 1.21 9.94
N CYS A 69 -4.52 1.50 10.47
CA CYS A 69 -4.81 2.77 11.12
C CYS A 69 -3.80 3.11 12.20
N ASP A 70 -3.35 4.37 12.20
CA ASP A 70 -2.62 4.96 13.32
C ASP A 70 -3.57 5.10 14.52
N PRO A 71 -3.22 4.58 15.71
CA PRO A 71 -4.04 4.75 16.91
C PRO A 71 -4.29 6.22 17.30
N ALA A 72 -3.39 7.13 16.94
CA ALA A 72 -3.53 8.56 17.21
C ALA A 72 -4.36 9.31 16.15
N ALA A 73 -4.49 8.74 14.95
CA ALA A 73 -5.22 9.34 13.84
C ALA A 73 -5.94 8.24 13.02
N PRO A 74 -6.97 7.58 13.60
CA PRO A 74 -7.71 6.55 12.90
C PRO A 74 -8.51 7.15 11.74
N HIS A 75 -8.48 6.48 10.59
CA HIS A 75 -9.07 7.01 9.36
C HIS A 75 -10.01 6.03 8.65
N CYS A 76 -9.87 4.72 8.90
CA CYS A 76 -10.65 3.73 8.16
C CYS A 76 -12.11 3.68 8.64
N PRO A 77 -13.04 3.12 7.83
CA PRO A 77 -14.46 3.04 8.17
C PRO A 77 -14.76 2.41 9.54
N HIS A 78 -13.93 1.48 10.02
CA HIS A 78 -14.14 0.81 11.31
C HIS A 78 -13.67 1.58 12.55
N HIS A 79 -12.76 2.54 12.39
CA HIS A 79 -12.06 3.15 13.54
C HIS A 79 -12.17 4.68 13.59
N ARG A 80 -12.52 5.35 12.48
CA ARG A 80 -12.55 6.82 12.39
C ARG A 80 -13.48 7.49 13.41
N ASP A 81 -14.54 6.79 13.82
CA ASP A 81 -15.57 7.30 14.73
C ASP A 81 -15.37 6.80 16.18
N LEU A 82 -14.28 6.06 16.45
CA LEU A 82 -13.97 5.57 17.79
C LEU A 82 -13.24 6.62 18.62
N SER A 83 -13.60 6.70 19.90
CA SER A 83 -12.85 7.49 20.88
C SER A 83 -11.50 6.87 21.22
N ALA A 84 -10.57 7.68 21.72
CA ALA A 84 -9.26 7.22 22.18
C ALA A 84 -9.35 6.09 23.23
N ARG A 85 -10.37 6.11 24.10
CA ARG A 85 -10.61 5.05 25.08
C ARG A 85 -10.99 3.72 24.42
N GLN A 86 -11.88 3.76 23.43
CA GLN A 86 -12.28 2.55 22.69
C GLN A 86 -11.10 1.95 21.92
N ILE A 87 -10.24 2.80 21.34
CA ILE A 87 -9.01 2.35 20.66
C ILE A 87 -8.04 1.71 21.67
N GLN A 88 -7.90 2.29 22.87
CA GLN A 88 -7.09 1.72 23.94
C GLN A 88 -7.61 0.35 24.39
N ASP A 89 -8.94 0.17 24.46
CA ASP A 89 -9.57 -1.10 24.82
C ASP A 89 -9.34 -2.19 23.75
N ILE A 90 -9.33 -1.83 22.46
CA ILE A 90 -8.95 -2.75 21.35
C ILE A 90 -7.46 -3.11 21.44
N GLY A 91 -6.64 -2.13 21.81
CA GLY A 91 -5.19 -2.24 21.90
C GLY A 91 -4.49 -1.98 20.57
N THR A 92 -3.17 -1.96 20.64
CA THR A 92 -2.28 -1.69 19.50
C THR A 92 -1.29 -2.85 19.31
N GLU A 93 -0.72 -2.93 18.11
CA GLU A 93 0.33 -3.89 17.80
C GLU A 93 1.40 -3.24 16.90
N GLU A 94 2.63 -3.72 17.04
CA GLU A 94 3.75 -3.41 16.15
C GLU A 94 3.81 -4.46 15.04
N ILE A 95 3.77 -4.00 13.79
CA ILE A 95 3.92 -4.89 12.62
C ILE A 95 5.07 -4.39 11.74
N PRO A 96 5.70 -5.27 10.94
CA PRO A 96 6.53 -4.81 9.83
C PRO A 96 5.71 -3.88 8.93
N MET A 97 6.32 -2.78 8.48
CA MET A 97 5.68 -1.89 7.53
C MET A 97 5.14 -2.70 6.33
N PRO A 98 3.88 -2.48 5.93
CA PRO A 98 3.30 -3.15 4.77
C PRO A 98 4.17 -2.91 3.53
N PHE A 99 4.53 -3.97 2.84
CA PHE A 99 5.19 -3.93 1.54
C PHE A 99 4.40 -4.84 0.63
N LEU A 100 3.55 -4.24 -0.21
CA LEU A 100 2.64 -4.96 -1.10
C LEU A 100 3.05 -4.74 -2.55
N GLU A 101 2.98 -5.81 -3.35
CA GLU A 101 3.36 -5.78 -4.75
C GLU A 101 2.12 -5.77 -5.65
N ILE A 102 2.12 -4.91 -6.66
CA ILE A 102 1.12 -4.90 -7.74
C ILE A 102 1.76 -5.53 -8.98
N SER A 103 1.12 -6.58 -9.48
CA SER A 103 1.47 -7.17 -10.77
C SER A 103 0.88 -6.35 -11.91
N HIS A 104 1.56 -6.30 -13.06
CA HIS A 104 1.01 -5.73 -14.28
C HIS A 104 -0.33 -6.36 -14.70
N SER A 105 -0.62 -7.60 -14.29
CA SER A 105 -1.88 -8.29 -14.61
C SER A 105 -2.94 -8.17 -13.50
N ALA A 106 -2.75 -7.26 -12.54
CA ALA A 106 -3.71 -7.05 -11.48
C ALA A 106 -5.03 -6.47 -12.02
N LYS A 107 -6.13 -6.79 -11.34
CA LYS A 107 -7.46 -6.25 -11.65
C LYS A 107 -7.78 -5.09 -10.72
N VAL A 108 -8.54 -4.11 -11.21
CA VAL A 108 -8.99 -2.93 -10.45
C VAL A 108 -9.54 -3.31 -9.07
N GLY A 109 -10.48 -4.26 -9.01
CA GLY A 109 -11.08 -4.68 -7.73
C GLY A 109 -10.08 -5.30 -6.73
N THR A 110 -8.97 -5.89 -7.19
CA THR A 110 -7.93 -6.40 -6.29
C THR A 110 -7.04 -5.27 -5.74
N ILE A 111 -6.93 -4.16 -6.47
CA ILE A 111 -6.05 -3.04 -6.13
C ILE A 111 -6.79 -1.96 -5.33
N ALA A 112 -7.90 -1.46 -5.85
CA ALA A 112 -8.74 -0.47 -5.18
C ALA A 112 -9.58 -1.12 -4.06
N GLY A 113 -10.10 -2.32 -4.32
CA GLY A 113 -11.11 -2.98 -3.50
C GLY A 113 -12.45 -3.05 -4.22
N SER A 114 -13.44 -3.61 -3.54
CA SER A 114 -14.82 -3.71 -4.03
C SER A 114 -15.83 -3.55 -2.90
N ILE A 115 -17.12 -3.43 -3.25
CA ILE A 115 -18.20 -3.52 -2.27
C ILE A 115 -18.43 -4.99 -1.91
N ASP A 116 -18.68 -5.28 -0.63
CA ASP A 116 -19.07 -6.62 -0.16
C ASP A 116 -20.56 -6.84 -0.45
N LEU A 117 -20.85 -7.29 -1.67
CA LEU A 117 -22.23 -7.54 -2.12
C LEU A 117 -22.95 -8.60 -1.27
N ALA A 118 -22.21 -9.56 -0.70
CA ALA A 118 -22.79 -10.61 0.12
C ALA A 118 -23.37 -10.04 1.42
N LYS A 119 -22.62 -9.17 2.10
CA LYS A 119 -23.13 -8.47 3.29
C LYS A 119 -24.19 -7.44 2.95
N LEU A 120 -24.06 -6.75 1.82
CA LEU A 120 -25.01 -5.71 1.43
C LEU A 120 -26.40 -6.30 1.10
N THR A 121 -26.43 -7.49 0.50
CA THR A 121 -27.67 -8.18 0.10
C THR A 121 -28.14 -9.22 1.11
N ASP A 122 -27.50 -9.31 2.29
CA ASP A 122 -27.94 -10.19 3.36
C ASP A 122 -29.38 -9.83 3.78
N SER A 123 -30.28 -10.81 3.72
CA SER A 123 -31.70 -10.62 3.97
C SER A 123 -32.05 -10.41 5.46
N THR A 124 -31.11 -10.73 6.35
CA THR A 124 -31.31 -10.64 7.80
C THR A 124 -30.65 -9.40 8.40
N HIS A 125 -29.44 -9.08 7.95
CA HIS A 125 -28.64 -7.97 8.47
C HIS A 125 -27.86 -7.32 7.32
N PRO A 126 -28.53 -6.55 6.43
CA PRO A 126 -27.85 -5.88 5.33
C PRO A 126 -26.87 -4.84 5.87
N GLU A 127 -25.60 -4.95 5.48
CA GLU A 127 -24.52 -4.08 5.93
C GLU A 127 -23.70 -3.55 4.75
N ALA A 128 -23.54 -2.22 4.68
CA ALA A 128 -22.61 -1.61 3.75
C ALA A 128 -21.17 -1.86 4.22
N SER A 129 -20.48 -2.79 3.55
CA SER A 129 -19.12 -3.18 3.86
C SER A 129 -18.25 -3.14 2.60
N LEU A 130 -16.96 -2.86 2.79
CA LEU A 130 -15.97 -2.85 1.72
C LEU A 130 -15.03 -4.04 1.87
N LEU A 131 -14.59 -4.59 0.73
CA LEU A 131 -13.47 -5.52 0.64
C LEU A 131 -12.25 -4.70 0.20
N PRO A 132 -11.30 -4.38 1.10
CA PRO A 132 -10.19 -3.50 0.74
C PRO A 132 -9.24 -4.19 -0.24
N GLY A 133 -8.82 -3.45 -1.27
CA GLY A 133 -7.77 -3.89 -2.19
C GLY A 133 -6.36 -3.68 -1.62
N ILE A 134 -5.36 -3.82 -2.47
CA ILE A 134 -3.95 -3.61 -2.13
C ILE A 134 -3.69 -2.18 -1.63
N ILE A 135 -4.24 -1.14 -2.26
CA ILE A 135 -3.91 0.24 -1.88
C ILE A 135 -4.37 0.57 -0.46
N PRO A 136 -5.65 0.32 -0.05
CA PRO A 136 -6.05 0.54 1.35
C PRO A 136 -5.26 -0.31 2.35
N GLN A 137 -4.89 -1.55 1.97
CA GLN A 137 -4.07 -2.44 2.81
C GLN A 137 -2.60 -2.03 2.89
N ALA A 138 -2.11 -1.22 1.94
CA ALA A 138 -0.75 -0.69 1.93
C ALA A 138 -0.63 0.66 2.65
N HIS A 139 -1.71 1.18 3.24
CA HIS A 139 -1.69 2.45 3.96
C HIS A 139 -0.58 2.46 5.05
N ARG A 140 0.16 3.57 5.13
CA ARG A 140 1.39 3.75 5.94
C ARG A 140 2.50 2.74 5.61
N GLY A 141 2.51 2.22 4.39
CA GLY A 141 3.52 1.31 3.88
C GLY A 141 3.96 1.64 2.45
N ILE A 142 4.46 0.62 1.76
CA ILE A 142 5.03 0.71 0.42
C ILE A 142 4.21 -0.13 -0.55
N ILE A 143 3.90 0.46 -1.70
CA ILE A 143 3.42 -0.24 -2.88
C ILE A 143 4.58 -0.34 -3.87
N PHE A 144 4.92 -1.55 -4.26
CA PHE A 144 5.94 -1.83 -5.27
C PHE A 144 5.28 -2.34 -6.56
N ILE A 145 5.67 -1.78 -7.70
CA ILE A 145 5.15 -2.18 -9.01
C ILE A 145 6.36 -2.52 -9.88
N ASP A 146 6.46 -3.79 -10.28
CA ASP A 146 7.44 -4.19 -11.28
C ASP A 146 6.85 -4.00 -12.68
N GLU A 147 7.70 -3.60 -13.62
CA GLU A 147 7.31 -3.33 -15.01
C GLU A 147 6.11 -2.35 -15.13
N ILE A 148 6.19 -1.19 -14.48
CA ILE A 148 5.13 -0.15 -14.46
C ILE A 148 4.61 0.23 -15.85
N ASN A 149 5.49 0.23 -16.85
CA ASN A 149 5.12 0.50 -18.24
C ASN A 149 4.11 -0.54 -18.77
N ARG A 150 4.27 -1.83 -18.40
CA ARG A 150 3.33 -2.87 -18.81
C ARG A 150 2.00 -2.72 -18.10
N LEU A 151 2.00 -2.31 -16.83
CA LEU A 151 0.77 -2.02 -16.10
C LEU A 151 -0.02 -0.90 -16.80
N ALA A 152 0.68 0.17 -17.21
CA ALA A 152 0.08 1.26 -17.96
C ALA A 152 -0.51 0.82 -19.31
N ASP A 153 0.15 -0.10 -20.00
CA ASP A 153 -0.36 -0.66 -21.26
C ASP A 153 -1.57 -1.58 -21.05
N THR A 154 -1.58 -2.38 -19.98
CA THR A 154 -2.60 -3.44 -19.79
C THR A 154 -3.80 -3.00 -18.96
N SER A 155 -3.66 -1.98 -18.11
CA SER A 155 -4.77 -1.42 -17.33
C SER A 155 -4.57 0.08 -17.11
N PRO A 156 -4.97 0.90 -18.09
CA PRO A 156 -4.95 2.36 -17.96
C PRO A 156 -5.73 2.86 -16.75
N GLU A 157 -6.86 2.21 -16.41
CA GLU A 157 -7.70 2.59 -15.27
C GLU A 157 -6.96 2.44 -13.93
N LEU A 158 -6.11 1.41 -13.79
CA LEU A 158 -5.26 1.27 -12.61
C LEU A 158 -4.21 2.37 -12.53
N THR A 159 -3.71 2.82 -13.69
CA THR A 159 -2.74 3.92 -13.74
C THR A 159 -3.38 5.21 -13.25
N ASP A 160 -4.61 5.52 -13.71
CA ASP A 160 -5.35 6.69 -13.26
C ASP A 160 -5.62 6.65 -11.75
N ILE A 161 -6.06 5.51 -11.21
CA ILE A 161 -6.26 5.34 -9.77
C ILE A 161 -4.95 5.57 -8.98
N LEU A 162 -3.82 5.04 -9.47
CA LEU A 162 -2.54 5.24 -8.81
C LEU A 162 -2.13 6.71 -8.83
N LEU A 163 -2.29 7.39 -9.98
CA LEU A 163 -1.98 8.82 -10.11
C LEU A 163 -2.87 9.68 -9.19
N ASP A 164 -4.16 9.37 -9.09
CA ASP A 164 -5.09 10.07 -8.20
C ASP A 164 -4.71 9.89 -6.73
N VAL A 165 -4.38 8.66 -6.31
CA VAL A 165 -3.95 8.38 -4.93
C VAL A 165 -2.62 9.06 -4.62
N MET A 166 -1.69 9.14 -5.58
CA MET A 166 -0.40 9.81 -5.43
C MET A 166 -0.52 11.33 -5.40
N GLY A 167 -1.47 11.90 -6.16
CA GLY A 167 -1.69 13.34 -6.27
C GLY A 167 -2.43 13.96 -5.10
N ASN A 168 -3.27 13.18 -4.41
CA ASN A 168 -4.06 13.65 -3.27
C ASN A 168 -3.39 13.29 -1.93
N LYS A 169 -3.35 14.26 -1.00
CA LYS A 169 -2.84 14.04 0.37
C LYS A 169 -3.88 14.52 1.39
N PRO A 170 -4.53 13.61 2.16
CA PRO A 170 -4.40 12.16 2.10
C PRO A 170 -4.93 11.57 0.78
N GLY A 171 -4.36 10.43 0.35
CA GLY A 171 -4.83 9.71 -0.83
C GLY A 171 -6.26 9.20 -0.61
N HIS A 172 -7.11 9.35 -1.63
CA HIS A 172 -8.51 8.95 -1.58
C HIS A 172 -8.80 7.88 -2.63
N ILE A 173 -9.52 6.84 -2.25
CA ILE A 173 -10.02 5.81 -3.17
C ILE A 173 -11.53 5.81 -3.08
N GLN A 174 -12.18 5.95 -4.22
CA GLN A 174 -13.61 5.77 -4.39
C GLN A 174 -13.85 4.44 -5.10
N ILE A 175 -14.77 3.65 -4.56
CA ILE A 175 -15.19 2.38 -5.14
C ILE A 175 -16.64 2.55 -5.55
N GLU A 176 -16.92 2.35 -6.84
CA GLU A 176 -18.26 2.36 -7.40
C GLU A 176 -18.50 1.03 -8.09
N GLU A 177 -19.63 0.38 -7.78
CA GLU A 177 -20.06 -0.84 -8.46
C GLU A 177 -21.33 -0.50 -9.26
N ALA A 178 -21.28 -0.71 -10.57
CA ALA A 178 -22.43 -0.51 -11.42
C ALA A 178 -23.41 -1.67 -11.23
N GLY A 179 -24.52 -1.40 -10.55
CA GLY A 179 -25.63 -2.34 -10.43
C GLY A 179 -25.93 -2.72 -8.97
N LEU A 180 -26.83 -1.96 -8.38
CA LEU A 180 -27.86 -2.54 -7.53
C LEU A 180 -29.15 -2.42 -8.33
N PRO A 181 -29.94 -3.49 -8.51
CA PRO A 181 -31.33 -3.32 -8.95
C PRO A 181 -32.11 -2.42 -7.98
#